data_AF-A0A929V723-F1
#
_entry.id   AF-A0A929V723-F1
#
_cell.length_a   1.000
_cell.length_b   1.000
_cell.length_c   1.000
_cell.angle_alpha   90.00
_cell.angle_beta   90.00
_cell.angle_gamma   90.00
#
_symmetry.space_group_name_H-M   'P 1'
#
loop_
_entity.id
_entity.type
_entity.pdbx_description
1 polymer ?
#
loop_
_entity_poly.entity_id
_entity_poly.type
_entity_poly.pdbx_seq_one_letter_code
_entity_poly.pdbx_strand_id
1 'polypeptide(L)' 'MQNERILEKLRSQLDSNYYDYDMVFFNGNDELPRWSGYSLGYYLVKKYLKKTGKKIEDAFADKYADFKAVVL' A
#
# COMPACT_ATOMS: atom_id res chain seq x y z
N MET A 1 -1.23 -8.81 10.30
CA MET A 1 -1.93 -10.07 9.94
C MET A 1 -2.54 -10.07 8.53
N GLN A 2 -3.57 -9.28 8.18
CA GLN A 2 -4.14 -9.31 6.81
C GLN A 2 -3.43 -8.36 5.82
N ASN A 3 -3.30 -7.07 6.14
CA ASN A 3 -2.61 -6.11 5.26
C ASN A 3 -1.12 -6.42 5.04
N GLU A 4 -0.47 -7.03 6.03
CA GLU A 4 0.90 -7.54 5.91
C GLU A 4 0.99 -8.70 4.92
N ARG A 5 0.01 -9.61 4.89
CA ARG A 5 -0.07 -10.68 3.89
C ARG A 5 -0.35 -10.14 2.49
N ILE A 6 -1.26 -9.16 2.37
CA ILE A 6 -1.50 -8.46 1.11
C ILE A 6 -0.21 -7.79 0.62
N LEU A 7 0.51 -7.11 1.51
CA LEU A 7 1.81 -6.51 1.21
C LEU A 7 2.82 -7.56 0.74
N GLU A 8 2.95 -8.67 1.46
CA GLU A 8 3.86 -9.76 1.12
C GLU A 8 3.57 -10.32 -0.29
N LYS A 9 2.30 -10.56 -0.62
CA LYS A 9 1.86 -11.05 -1.93
C LYS A 9 2.10 -10.06 -3.06
N LEU A 10 1.88 -8.77 -2.82
CA LEU A 10 2.02 -7.72 -3.84
C LEU A 10 3.43 -7.10 -3.89
N ARG A 11 4.33 -7.44 -2.96
CA ARG A 11 5.61 -6.75 -2.76
C ARG A 11 6.47 -6.66 -4.02
N SER A 12 6.57 -7.75 -4.78
CA SER A 12 7.36 -7.81 -6.02
C SER A 12 6.75 -7.00 -7.17
N GLN A 13 5.47 -6.64 -7.07
CA GLN A 13 4.72 -5.95 -8.12
C GLN A 13 4.52 -4.46 -7.84
N LEU A 14 4.93 -3.95 -6.66
CA LEU A 14 4.71 -2.55 -6.27
C LEU A 14 5.37 -1.53 -7.21
N ASP A 15 6.50 -1.90 -7.83
CA ASP A 15 7.22 -1.08 -8.81
C ASP A 15 6.93 -1.53 -10.26
N SER A 16 6.02 -2.48 -10.47
CA SER A 16 5.68 -3.01 -11.78
C SER A 16 4.60 -2.18 -12.46
N ASN A 17 4.79 -1.90 -13.75
CA ASN A 17 3.74 -1.36 -14.61
C ASN A 17 2.85 -2.46 -15.22
N TYR A 18 3.19 -3.73 -15.00
CA TYR A 18 2.44 -4.89 -15.47
C TYR A 18 1.94 -5.70 -14.28
N TYR A 19 0.66 -5.54 -13.96
CA TYR A 19 -0.04 -6.24 -12.89
C TYR A 19 -1.52 -6.35 -13.25
N ASP A 20 -2.23 -7.29 -12.61
CA ASP A 20 -3.67 -7.45 -12.79
C ASP A 20 -4.42 -6.38 -11.97
N TYR A 21 -4.83 -5.31 -12.65
CA TYR A 21 -5.50 -4.18 -12.02
C TYR A 21 -6.85 -4.57 -11.41
N ASP A 22 -7.64 -5.36 -12.11
CA ASP A 22 -8.97 -5.76 -11.67
C ASP A 22 -8.90 -6.66 -10.44
N MET A 23 -7.96 -7.61 -10.43
CA MET A 23 -7.69 -8.44 -9.25
C MET A 23 -7.27 -7.60 -8.04
N VAL A 24 -6.33 -6.65 -8.22
CA VAL A 24 -5.78 -5.87 -7.10
C VAL A 24 -6.79 -4.87 -6.53
N PHE A 25 -7.51 -4.14 -7.38
CA PHE A 25 -8.32 -3.01 -6.95
C PHE A 25 -9.80 -3.35 -6.77
N PHE A 26 -10.33 -4.43 -7.36
CA PHE A 26 -11.77 -4.74 -7.29
C PHE A 26 -12.08 -6.17 -6.85
N ASN A 27 -11.61 -7.16 -7.59
CA ASN A 27 -12.16 -8.52 -7.54
C ASN A 27 -11.48 -9.41 -6.49
N GLY A 28 -10.20 -9.21 -6.21
CA GLY A 28 -9.41 -10.17 -5.45
C GLY A 28 -9.30 -11.53 -6.16
N ASN A 29 -8.84 -12.52 -5.40
CA ASN A 29 -8.81 -13.94 -5.78
C ASN A 29 -8.74 -14.79 -4.49
N ASP A 30 -8.36 -16.07 -4.61
CA ASP A 30 -8.22 -16.97 -3.46
C ASP A 30 -7.14 -16.53 -2.45
N GLU A 31 -6.18 -15.70 -2.88
CA GLU A 31 -5.07 -15.22 -2.06
C GLU A 31 -5.24 -13.76 -1.58
N LEU A 32 -5.96 -12.96 -2.35
CA LEU A 32 -6.14 -11.52 -2.15
C LEU A 32 -7.62 -11.20 -1.95
N PRO A 33 -7.99 -10.56 -0.83
CA PRO A 33 -9.34 -10.04 -0.65
C PRO A 33 -9.71 -9.02 -1.75
N ARG A 34 -11.01 -8.83 -1.96
CA ARG A 34 -11.53 -7.68 -2.72
C ARG A 34 -10.96 -6.38 -2.16
N TRP A 35 -10.68 -5.44 -3.05
CA TRP A 35 -10.16 -4.10 -2.72
C TRP A 35 -8.80 -4.09 -2.02
N SER A 36 -7.98 -5.12 -2.26
CA SER A 36 -6.64 -5.26 -1.67
C SER A 36 -5.75 -4.03 -1.87
N GLY A 37 -5.79 -3.40 -3.05
CA GLY A 37 -5.05 -2.18 -3.36
C GLY A 37 -5.39 -1.01 -2.42
N TYR A 38 -6.68 -0.80 -2.13
CA TYR A 38 -7.15 0.25 -1.22
C TYR A 38 -6.80 -0.07 0.23
N SER A 39 -7.02 -1.31 0.67
CA SER A 39 -6.67 -1.76 2.02
C SER A 39 -5.17 -1.62 2.28
N LEU A 40 -4.34 -1.98 1.30
CA LEU A 40 -2.89 -1.85 1.37
C LEU A 40 -2.47 -0.37 1.38
N GLY A 41 -3.02 0.46 0.50
CA GLY A 41 -2.73 1.90 0.46
C GLY A 41 -3.01 2.60 1.79
N TYR A 42 -4.20 2.37 2.37
CA TYR A 42 -4.56 2.89 3.68
C TYR A 42 -3.59 2.42 4.78
N TYR A 43 -3.23 1.14 4.78
CA TYR A 43 -2.29 0.56 5.74
C TYR A 43 -0.91 1.23 5.66
N LEU A 44 -0.38 1.44 4.46
CA LEU A 44 0.92 2.08 4.26
C LEU A 44 0.91 3.54 4.71
N VAL A 45 -0.14 4.30 4.37
CA VAL A 45 -0.29 5.69 4.84
C VAL A 45 -0.36 5.75 6.36
N LYS A 46 -1.18 4.89 6.99
CA LYS A 46 -1.27 4.82 8.46
C LYS A 46 0.09 4.52 9.10
N LYS A 47 0.89 3.62 8.51
CA LYS A 47 2.25 3.29 8.96
C LYS A 47 3.19 4.49 8.82
N TYR A 48 3.11 5.22 7.71
CA TYR A 48 3.91 6.43 7.46
C TYR A 48 3.64 7.51 8.51
N LEU A 49 2.38 7.86 8.74
CA LEU A 49 1.99 8.88 9.73
C LEU A 49 2.43 8.48 11.14
N LYS A 50 2.25 7.21 11.52
CA LYS A 50 2.70 6.71 12.83
C LYS A 50 4.22 6.81 13.00
N LYS A 51 5.00 6.55 11.96
CA LYS A 51 6.47 6.58 12.02
C LYS A 51 7.03 8.00 12.02
N THR A 52 6.38 8.93 11.32
CA THR A 52 6.86 10.30 11.16
C THR A 52 6.26 11.27 12.18
N GLY A 53 5.14 10.91 12.80
CA GLY A 53 4.38 11.80 13.68
C GLY A 53 3.64 12.94 12.95
N LYS A 54 3.70 12.96 11.60
CA LYS A 54 3.05 13.97 10.78
C LYS A 54 1.53 13.83 10.79
N LYS A 55 0.83 14.94 10.55
CA LYS A 55 -0.59 14.92 10.17
C LYS A 55 -0.72 14.69 8.66
N ILE A 56 -1.92 14.34 8.21
CA ILE A 56 -2.15 14.03 6.79
C ILE A 56 -1.95 15.25 5.88
N GLU A 57 -2.27 16.44 6.40
CA GLU A 57 -2.10 17.73 5.73
C GLU A 57 -0.63 18.09 5.52
N ASP A 58 0.27 17.55 6.33
CA ASP A 58 1.71 17.74 6.15
C ASP A 58 2.31 16.66 5.24
N ALA A 59 1.75 15.44 5.30
CA ALA A 59 2.28 14.28 4.60
C ALA A 59 1.90 14.23 3.11
N PHE A 60 0.82 14.88 2.67
CA PHE A 60 0.36 14.79 1.27
C PHE A 60 1.36 15.40 0.27
N ALA A 61 2.16 16.38 0.72
CA ALA A 61 3.15 17.06 -0.11
C ALA A 61 4.52 16.37 -0.11
N ASP A 62 4.69 15.31 0.68
CA ASP A 62 5.94 14.56 0.74
C ASP A 62 6.22 13.85 -0.59
N LYS A 63 7.50 13.78 -0.95
CA LYS A 63 7.91 13.05 -2.14
C LYS A 63 7.63 11.56 -1.93
N TYR A 64 7.17 10.89 -2.98
CA TYR A 64 6.95 9.45 -2.94
C TYR A 64 8.21 8.65 -2.53
N ALA A 65 9.41 9.12 -2.89
CA ALA A 65 10.67 8.48 -2.47
C ALA A 65 10.85 8.46 -0.94
N ASP A 66 10.49 9.56 -0.27
CA ASP A 66 10.57 9.68 1.20
C ASP A 66 9.50 8.80 1.87
N PHE A 67 8.30 8.75 1.29
CA PHE A 67 7.25 7.82 1.72
C PHE A 67 7.73 6.36 1.62
N LYS A 68 8.20 5.95 0.45
CA LYS A 68 8.67 4.59 0.15
C LYS A 68 9.75 4.14 1.12
N ALA A 69 10.77 4.97 1.36
CA ALA A 69 11.88 4.66 2.27
C ALA A 69 11.45 4.40 3.72
N VAL A 70 10.31 4.95 4.15
CA VAL A 70 9.79 4.79 5.51
C VAL A 70 8.89 3.55 5.65
N VAL A 71 8.13 3.18 4.62
CA VAL A 71 7.06 2.18 4.74
C VAL A 71 7.36 0.80 4.14
N LEU A 72 8.22 0.72 3.11
CA LEU A 72 8.53 -0.48 2.33
C LEU A 72 9.95 -0.98 2.61
#